data_AF-A0A2M7SQP5-F1
#
_entry.id   AF-A0A2M7SQP5-F1
#
_cell.length_a   1.000
_cell.length_b   1.000
_cell.length_c   1.000
_cell.angle_alpha   90.00
_cell.angle_beta   90.00
_cell.angle_gamma   90.00
#
_symmetry.space_group_name_H-M   'P 1'
#
loop_
_entity.id
_entity.type
_entity.pdbx_description
1 polymer ?
#
loop_
_entity_poly.entity_id
_entity_poly.type
_entity_poly.pdbx_seq_one_letter_code
_entity_poly.pdbx_strand_id
1 'polypeptide(L)' 'TGSEWLVDRIEPEKLTDMGEDYNYGANLPPGSGGIQLLCFQAVSAGTTTLRLIYRQPWEADATPIPFAPPDFEITIVINE' A
#
# COMPACT_ATOMS: atom_id res chain seq x y z
N THR A 1 0.05 0.21 16.28
CA THR A 1 0.36 1.61 15.93
C THR A 1 -0.81 2.32 15.28
N GLY A 2 -1.79 1.59 14.72
CA GLY A 2 -2.94 2.19 14.02
C GLY A 2 -2.62 2.65 12.61
N SER A 3 -1.39 2.38 12.13
CA SER A 3 -0.88 2.79 10.83
C SER A 3 -0.90 1.60 9.87
N GLU A 4 -1.23 1.88 8.62
CA GLU A 4 -1.28 0.92 7.53
C GLU A 4 -0.76 1.55 6.23
N TRP A 5 -0.42 0.72 5.25
CA TRP A 5 -0.16 1.18 3.89
C TRP A 5 -1.47 1.57 3.23
N LEU A 6 -1.50 2.74 2.62
CA LEU A 6 -2.63 3.25 1.86
C LEU A 6 -2.21 3.53 0.43
N VAL A 7 -3.12 3.31 -0.51
CA VAL A 7 -2.96 3.71 -1.91
C VAL A 7 -3.18 5.21 -2.02
N ASP A 8 -2.10 5.97 -2.20
CA ASP A 8 -2.13 7.42 -2.40
C ASP A 8 -2.40 7.78 -3.86
N ARG A 9 -1.84 7.00 -4.79
CA ARG A 9 -2.02 7.20 -6.23
C ARG A 9 -2.08 5.89 -6.98
N ILE A 10 -3.06 5.79 -7.87
CA ILE A 10 -3.24 4.70 -8.81
C ILE A 10 -3.91 5.20 -10.10
N GLU A 11 -3.60 4.58 -11.24
CA GLU A 11 -4.25 4.81 -12.54
C GLU A 11 -5.22 3.65 -12.83
N PRO A 12 -6.51 3.75 -12.48
CA PRO A 12 -7.47 2.64 -12.55
C PRO A 12 -7.68 2.09 -13.97
N GLU A 13 -7.38 2.86 -15.00
CA GLU A 13 -7.39 2.41 -16.40
C GLU A 13 -6.29 1.38 -16.74
N LYS A 14 -5.25 1.29 -15.91
CA LYS A 14 -4.14 0.31 -16.05
C LYS A 14 -4.09 -0.67 -14.91
N LEU A 15 -4.41 -0.24 -13.70
CA LEU A 15 -4.30 -1.04 -12.50
C LEU A 15 -5.46 -0.74 -11.55
N THR A 16 -6.35 -1.70 -11.35
CA THR A 16 -7.50 -1.56 -10.44
C THR A 16 -7.16 -2.13 -9.07
N ASP A 17 -7.48 -1.38 -8.02
CA ASP A 17 -7.42 -1.86 -6.63
C ASP A 17 -8.51 -2.90 -6.38
N MET A 18 -8.10 -4.07 -5.90
CA MET A 18 -8.99 -5.20 -5.58
C MET A 18 -9.20 -5.38 -4.08
N GLY A 19 -8.69 -4.46 -3.27
CA GLY A 19 -8.72 -4.50 -1.81
C GLY A 19 -7.45 -5.09 -1.21
N GLU A 20 -7.53 -5.39 0.08
CA GLU A 20 -6.40 -5.82 0.89
C GLU A 20 -6.72 -7.04 1.73
N ASP A 21 -5.67 -7.79 2.06
CA ASP A 21 -5.69 -8.84 3.06
C ASP A 21 -4.55 -8.59 4.05
N TYR A 22 -4.76 -8.89 5.32
CA TYR A 22 -3.78 -8.65 6.37
C TYR A 22 -3.35 -9.98 6.99
N ASN A 23 -2.06 -10.31 6.84
CA ASN A 23 -1.50 -11.52 7.43
C ASN A 23 -0.64 -11.16 8.65
N TYR A 24 -1.22 -11.36 9.83
CA TYR A 24 -0.45 -11.47 11.07
C TYR A 24 0.21 -12.85 11.05
N GLY A 25 1.48 -12.94 10.69
CA GLY A 25 2.23 -14.20 10.74
C GLY A 25 1.94 -14.95 12.04
N ALA A 26 1.55 -16.23 11.94
CA ALA A 26 1.12 -16.99 13.11
C ALA A 26 2.22 -17.02 14.20
N ASN A 27 1.83 -16.78 15.45
CA ASN A 27 2.68 -16.80 16.65
C ASN A 27 3.61 -15.59 16.89
N LEU A 28 3.31 -14.41 16.35
CA LEU A 28 4.06 -13.20 16.69
C LEU A 28 3.59 -12.58 18.03
N PRO A 29 4.51 -12.11 18.90
CA PRO A 29 4.15 -11.37 20.11
C PRO A 29 3.33 -10.11 19.82
N PRO A 30 2.45 -9.66 20.73
CA PRO A 30 1.75 -8.38 20.59
C PRO A 30 2.72 -7.22 20.35
N GLY A 31 2.38 -6.36 19.38
CA GLY A 31 3.23 -5.24 18.98
C GLY A 31 4.31 -5.58 17.95
N SER A 32 4.42 -6.85 17.53
CA SER A 32 5.24 -7.20 16.36
C SER A 32 4.65 -6.59 15.09
N GLY A 33 5.53 -6.26 14.13
CA GLY A 33 5.08 -5.90 12.79
C GLY A 33 4.36 -7.05 12.09
N GLY A 34 3.45 -6.72 11.18
CA GLY A 34 2.75 -7.66 10.31
C GLY A 34 3.08 -7.45 8.84
N ILE A 35 2.39 -8.19 7.96
CA ILE A 35 2.45 -8.03 6.51
C ILE A 35 1.06 -7.63 6.02
N GLN A 36 0.99 -6.57 5.24
CA GLN A 36 -0.22 -6.16 4.52
C GLN A 36 -0.08 -6.58 3.06
N LEU A 37 -1.04 -7.33 2.55
CA LEU A 37 -1.15 -7.69 1.15
C LEU A 37 -2.13 -6.73 0.47
N LEU A 38 -1.62 -5.95 -0.48
CA LEU A 38 -2.42 -5.09 -1.35
C LEU A 38 -2.61 -5.79 -2.69
N CYS A 39 -3.86 -6.02 -3.10
CA CYS A 39 -4.19 -6.77 -4.29
C CYS A 39 -4.58 -5.83 -5.43
N PHE A 40 -3.98 -6.01 -6.60
CA PHE A 40 -4.27 -5.20 -7.77
C PHE A 40 -4.50 -6.08 -9.00
N GLN A 41 -5.42 -5.65 -9.86
CA GLN A 41 -5.68 -6.28 -11.15
C GLN A 41 -5.14 -5.39 -12.28
N ALA A 42 -4.30 -5.97 -13.14
CA ALA A 42 -3.88 -5.31 -14.38
C ALA A 42 -5.07 -5.24 -15.36
N VAL A 43 -5.33 -4.05 -15.89
CA VAL A 43 -6.48 -3.76 -16.77
C VAL A 43 -6.05 -3.60 -18.23
N SER A 44 -4.92 -2.92 -18.47
CA SER A 44 -4.41 -2.66 -19.81
C SER A 44 -2.88 -2.64 -19.82
N ALA A 45 -2.30 -2.98 -20.97
CA ALA A 45 -0.85 -2.95 -21.16
C ALA A 45 -0.30 -1.52 -21.08
N GLY A 46 0.96 -1.40 -20.68
CA GLY A 46 1.69 -0.14 -20.54
C GLY A 46 2.42 -0.02 -19.22
N THR A 47 2.83 1.19 -18.88
CA THR A 47 3.53 1.48 -17.62
C THR A 47 2.69 2.40 -16.76
N THR A 48 2.58 2.10 -15.48
CA THR A 48 1.90 2.93 -14.48
C THR A 48 2.75 3.07 -13.21
N THR A 49 2.42 4.04 -12.38
CA THR A 49 3.06 4.25 -11.06
C THR A 49 2.02 4.10 -9.97
N LEU A 50 2.26 3.16 -9.06
CA LEU A 50 1.52 3.01 -7.82
C LEU A 50 2.28 3.74 -6.70
N ARG A 51 1.60 4.61 -5.96
CA ARG A 51 2.18 5.26 -4.77
C ARG A 51 1.51 4.75 -3.50
N LEU A 52 2.32 4.29 -2.56
CA LEU A 52 1.90 3.83 -1.24
C LEU A 52 2.46 4.72 -0.14
N ILE A 53 1.63 5.07 0.84
CA ILE A 53 2.00 5.87 2.01
C ILE A 53 1.67 5.10 3.29
N TYR A 54 2.52 5.18 4.30
CA TYR A 54 2.28 4.52 5.59
C TYR A 54 1.77 5.51 6.63
N ARG A 55 0.48 5.45 6.97
CA ARG A 55 -0.15 6.41 7.90
C ARG A 55 -1.32 5.85 8.68
N GLN A 56 -1.78 6.59 9.69
CA GLN A 56 -3.08 6.34 10.31
C GLN A 56 -4.20 6.89 9.41
N PRO A 57 -5.24 6.11 9.07
CA PRO A 57 -6.29 6.54 8.12
C PRO A 57 -7.11 7.75 8.59
N TRP A 58 -7.17 7.97 9.90
CA TRP A 58 -7.92 9.06 10.53
C TRP A 58 -7.10 10.33 10.77
N GLU A 59 -5.78 10.31 10.52
CA GLU A 59 -4.95 11.51 10.60
C GLU A 59 -5.02 12.30 9.29
N ALA A 60 -5.28 13.59 9.39
CA ALA A 60 -5.15 14.50 8.24
C ALA A 60 -3.68 14.57 7.80
N ASP A 61 -3.44 14.89 6.52
CA ASP A 61 -2.17 14.83 5.77
C ASP A 61 -0.93 15.52 6.40
N ALA A 62 -1.03 16.12 7.59
CA ALA A 62 -0.07 17.09 8.11
C ALA A 62 0.92 16.57 9.16
N THR A 63 0.77 15.36 9.70
CA THR A 63 1.68 14.88 10.76
C THR A 63 2.53 13.71 10.27
N PRO A 64 3.82 13.92 9.97
CA PRO A 64 4.76 12.84 9.70
C PRO A 64 4.84 11.93 10.92
N ILE A 65 4.63 10.63 10.71
CA ILE A 65 4.82 9.64 11.77
C ILE A 65 6.32 9.52 12.04
N PRO A 66 6.79 9.77 13.28
CA PRO A 66 8.20 9.56 13.61
C PRO A 66 8.61 8.12 13.30
N PHE A 67 9.72 7.97 12.57
CA PHE A 67 10.26 6.67 12.15
C PHE A 67 9.36 5.87 11.18
N ALA A 68 8.43 6.53 10.47
CA ALA A 68 7.71 5.90 9.37
C ALA A 68 8.68 5.37 8.30
N PRO A 69 8.34 4.26 7.63
CA PRO A 69 9.00 3.92 6.37
C PRO A 69 8.78 5.05 5.35
N PRO A 70 9.68 5.20 4.36
CA PRO A 70 9.47 6.14 3.27
C PRO A 70 8.21 5.75 2.47
N ASP A 71 7.61 6.74 1.82
CA ASP A 71 6.63 6.50 0.76
C ASP A 71 7.25 5.61 -0.31
N PHE A 72 6.47 4.68 -0.84
CA PHE A 72 6.89 3.85 -1.96
C PHE A 72 6.27 4.37 -3.25
N GLU A 73 7.13 4.59 -4.26
CA GLU A 73 6.71 4.73 -5.65
C GLU A 73 7.15 3.48 -6.42
N ILE A 74 6.17 2.76 -6.96
CA ILE A 74 6.37 1.48 -7.62
C ILE A 74 5.99 1.65 -9.09
N THR A 75 6.99 1.53 -9.97
CA THR A 75 6.73 1.45 -11.41
C THR A 75 6.30 0.04 -11.77
N ILE A 76 5.11 -0.08 -12.36
CA ILE A 76 4.53 -1.34 -12.79
C ILE A 76 4.48 -1.36 -14.31
N VAL A 77 5.07 -2.39 -14.91
CA VAL A 77 5.06 -2.62 -16.36
C VAL A 77 4.14 -3.80 -16.64
N ILE A 78 3.08 -3.54 -17.41
CA ILE A 78 2.08 -4.51 -17.83
C ILE A 78 2.34 -4.81 -19.31
N ASN A 79 2.76 -6.04 -19.59
CA ASN A 79 2.99 -6.50 -20.96
C ASN A 79 1.68 -7.06 -21.56
N GLU A 80 1.63 -7.08 -22.89
CA GLU A 80 0.54 -7.72 -23.67
C GLU A 80 0.54 -9.25 -23.53
#